data_AF-A0A9D6ZZM1-F1
#
_entry.id   AF-A0A9D6ZZM1-F1
#
_cell.length_a   1.000
_cell.length_b   1.000
_cell.length_c   1.000
_cell.angle_alpha   90.00
_cell.angle_beta   90.00
_cell.angle_gamma   90.00
#
_symmetry.space_group_name_H-M   'P 1'
#
loop_
_entity.id
_entity.type
_entity.pdbx_description
1 polymer ?
#
loop_
_entity_poly.entity_id
_entity_poly.type
_entity_poly.pdbx_seq_one_letter_code
_entity_poly.pdbx_strand_id
1 'polypeptide(L)'
;MMIRTQVYLPEELHRDLKLLAAARGVNYSSLIRSGVTNVLKHEQAKKKTDAWKSFIGAGGKGEPKDIAGRIDYYLYGGGSKWAKLK
;
A
#
# COMPACT_ATOMS: atom_id res chain seq x y z
N MET A 1 2.83 -8.01 22.33
CA MET A 1 2.85 -7.06 23.47
C MET A 1 1.64 -6.13 23.35
N MET A 2 0.91 -5.87 24.44
CA MET A 2 -0.21 -4.92 24.44
C MET A 2 0.19 -3.66 25.21
N ILE A 3 -0.08 -2.49 24.64
CA ILE A 3 0.18 -1.19 25.25
C ILE A 3 -1.16 -0.65 25.76
N ARG A 4 -1.18 -0.09 26.97
CA ARG A 4 -2.36 0.61 27.50
C ARG A 4 -2.39 2.03 26.95
N THR A 5 -3.49 2.39 26.30
CA THR A 5 -3.69 3.71 25.72
C THR A 5 -5.03 4.26 26.20
N GLN A 6 -5.03 5.49 26.70
CA GLN A 6 -6.25 6.23 27.02
C GLN A 6 -6.63 7.10 25.83
N VAL A 7 -7.88 7.01 25.39
CA VAL A 7 -8.42 7.80 24.28
C VAL A 7 -9.76 8.34 24.71
N TYR A 8 -9.98 9.64 24.49
CA TYR A 8 -11.28 10.26 24.72
C TYR A 8 -12.23 9.91 23.57
N LEU A 9 -13.42 9.44 23.92
CA LEU A 9 -14.47 9.12 22.97
C LEU A 9 -15.72 9.93 23.32
N PRO A 10 -16.37 10.55 22.32
CA PRO A 10 -17.69 11.16 22.51
C PRO A 10 -18.68 10.16 23.11
N GLU A 11 -19.59 10.65 23.94
CA GLU A 11 -20.56 9.82 24.65
C GLU A 11 -21.43 8.98 23.69
N GLU A 12 -21.87 9.60 22.59
CA GLU A 12 -22.67 8.94 21.55
C GLU A 12 -21.92 7.74 20.95
N LEU A 13 -20.64 7.93 20.58
CA LEU A 13 -19.81 6.86 20.06
C LEU A 13 -19.57 5.75 21.08
N HIS A 14 -19.38 6.11 22.35
CA HIS A 14 -19.24 5.12 23.42
C HIS A 14 -20.51 4.27 23.57
N ARG A 15 -21.68 4.93 23.58
CA ARG A 15 -22.99 4.28 23.68
C ARG A 15 -23.24 3.34 22.51
N ASP A 16 -23.02 3.79 21.28
CA ASP A 16 -23.25 3.01 20.06
C ASP A 16 -22.35 1.78 20.00
N LEU A 17 -21.07 1.95 20.34
CA LEU A 17 -20.13 0.83 20.43
C LEU A 17 -20.53 -0.19 21.51
N LYS A 18 -21.06 0.27 22.65
CA LYS A 18 -21.54 -0.61 23.72
C LYS A 18 -22.76 -1.42 23.28
N LEU A 19 -23.71 -0.77 22.59
CA LEU A 19 -24.89 -1.45 22.02
C LEU A 19 -24.48 -2.47 20.96
N LEU A 20 -23.56 -2.09 20.07
CA LEU A 20 -23.06 -2.98 19.02
C LEU A 20 -22.30 -4.19 19.60
N ALA A 21 -21.51 -3.96 20.65
CA ALA A 21 -20.80 -5.01 21.37
C ALA A 21 -21.78 -6.01 21.99
N ALA A 22 -22.82 -5.52 22.66
CA ALA A 22 -23.87 -6.34 23.25
C ALA A 22 -24.63 -7.15 22.19
N ALA A 23 -25.04 -6.50 21.09
CA ALA A 23 -25.75 -7.16 20.00
C ALA A 23 -24.93 -8.28 19.33
N ARG A 24 -23.61 -8.12 19.26
CA ARG A 24 -22.68 -9.10 18.66
C ARG A 24 -22.13 -10.12 19.66
N GLY A 25 -22.42 -9.98 20.95
CA GLY A 25 -21.85 -10.84 22.00
C GLY A 25 -20.33 -10.73 22.13
N VAL A 26 -19.74 -9.58 21.80
CA VAL A 26 -18.28 -9.36 21.87
C VAL A 26 -17.92 -8.26 22.84
N ASN A 27 -16.65 -8.23 23.29
CA ASN A 27 -16.15 -7.14 24.10
C ASN A 27 -16.00 -5.85 23.26
N TYR A 28 -16.42 -4.72 23.81
CA TYR A 28 -16.22 -3.37 23.28
C TYR A 28 -14.80 -3.12 22.76
N SER A 29 -13.78 -3.55 23.50
CA SER A 29 -12.37 -3.40 23.10
C SER A 29 -12.03 -4.15 21.81
N SER A 30 -12.74 -5.24 21.49
CA SER A 30 -12.54 -5.97 20.23
C SER A 30 -13.07 -5.20 19.03
N LEU A 31 -14.16 -4.45 19.19
CA LEU A 31 -14.67 -3.55 18.15
C LEU A 31 -13.72 -2.38 17.90
N ILE A 32 -13.12 -1.81 18.95
CA ILE A 32 -12.10 -0.76 18.78
C ILE A 32 -10.90 -1.31 18.01
N ARG A 33 -10.36 -2.47 18.42
CA ARG A 33 -9.19 -3.08 17.75
C ARG A 33 -9.48 -3.39 16.27
N SER A 34 -10.65 -3.94 15.96
CA SER A 34 -11.02 -4.26 14.58
C SER A 34 -11.24 -3.00 13.74
N GLY A 35 -11.89 -1.98 14.30
CA GLY A 35 -12.06 -0.67 13.66
C GLY A 35 -10.72 -0.03 13.30
N VAL A 36 -9.81 0.07 14.27
CA VAL A 36 -8.45 0.61 14.05
C VAL A 36 -7.71 -0.21 12.99
N THR A 37 -7.79 -1.54 13.06
CA THR A 37 -7.13 -2.42 12.08
C THR A 37 -7.64 -2.18 10.67
N ASN A 38 -8.96 -1.99 10.50
CA ASN A 38 -9.55 -1.76 9.19
C ASN A 38 -9.14 -0.40 8.61
N VAL A 39 -9.11 0.66 9.43
CA VAL A 39 -8.62 1.98 9.01
C VAL A 39 -7.17 1.89 8.57
N LEU A 40 -6.30 1.26 9.36
CA LEU A 40 -4.89 1.11 9.02
C LEU A 40 -4.67 0.30 7.74
N LYS A 41 -5.42 -0.79 7.53
CA LYS A 41 -5.35 -1.57 6.29
C LYS A 41 -5.74 -0.74 5.07
N HIS A 42 -6.80 0.05 5.19
CA HIS A 42 -7.27 0.91 4.10
C HIS A 42 -6.23 1.99 3.74
N GLU A 43 -5.63 2.63 4.74
CA GLU A 43 -4.60 3.65 4.52
C GLU A 43 -3.28 3.04 3.98
N GLN A 44 -2.90 1.84 4.42
CA GLN A 44 -1.76 1.13 3.84
C GLN A 44 -2.01 0.71 2.39
N ALA A 45 -3.23 0.27 2.07
CA ALA A 45 -3.60 -0.10 0.70
C ALA A 45 -3.48 1.11 -0.25
N LYS A 46 -4.00 2.28 0.14
CA LYS A 46 -3.83 3.53 -0.61
C LYS A 46 -2.36 3.87 -0.87
N LYS A 47 -1.54 3.83 0.18
CA LYS A 47 -0.08 4.10 0.06
C LYS A 47 0.62 3.12 -0.89
N LYS A 48 0.24 1.84 -0.89
CA LYS A 48 0.79 0.85 -1.84
C LYS A 48 0.39 1.17 -3.28
N THR A 49 -0.86 1.56 -3.52
CA THR A 49 -1.33 1.97 -4.85
C THR A 49 -0.58 3.21 -5.34
N ASP A 50 -0.34 4.19 -4.48
CA ASP A 50 0.39 5.41 -4.85
C ASP A 50 1.88 5.15 -5.10
N ALA A 51 2.51 4.28 -4.31
CA ALA A 51 3.87 3.83 -4.57
C ALA A 51 3.97 3.07 -5.91
N TRP A 52 3.01 2.20 -6.23
CA TRP A 52 3.05 1.46 -7.49
C TRP A 52 2.86 2.39 -8.71
N LYS A 53 2.01 3.41 -8.59
CA LYS A 53 1.86 4.46 -9.60
C LYS A 53 3.14 5.28 -9.78
N SER A 54 3.93 5.53 -8.73
CA SER A 54 5.21 6.24 -8.87
C SER A 54 6.29 5.38 -9.51
N PHE A 55 6.22 4.04 -9.41
CA PHE A 55 7.09 3.12 -10.15
C PHE A 55 6.73 3.00 -11.64
N ILE A 56 5.44 3.06 -11.99
CA ILE A 56 4.95 3.05 -13.39
C ILE A 56 5.21 4.43 -14.03
N GLY A 57 6.46 4.69 -14.40
CA GLY A 57 6.87 5.94 -15.06
C GLY A 57 8.28 6.40 -14.72
N ALA A 58 8.87 5.87 -13.64
CA ALA A 58 10.23 6.23 -13.23
C ALA A 58 11.31 5.78 -14.22
N GLY A 59 11.05 4.76 -15.05
CA GLY A 59 11.95 4.29 -16.12
C GLY A 59 11.86 5.06 -17.45
N GLY A 60 10.96 6.04 -17.57
CA GLY A 60 10.67 6.71 -18.85
C GLY A 60 11.51 7.96 -19.16
N LYS A 61 12.38 8.40 -18.23
CA LYS A 61 13.22 9.59 -18.42
C LYS A 61 14.57 9.20 -19.03
N GLY A 62 14.58 8.91 -20.33
CA GLY A 62 15.81 8.97 -21.14
C GLY A 62 16.13 7.76 -22.03
N GLU A 63 15.34 6.68 -21.98
CA GLU A 63 15.64 5.46 -22.74
C GLU A 63 14.68 5.23 -23.91
N PRO A 64 15.14 4.59 -25.02
CA PRO A 64 14.29 4.28 -26.17
C PRO A 64 13.03 3.51 -25.76
N LYS A 65 11.86 4.01 -26.18
CA LYS A 65 10.54 3.45 -25.82
C LYS A 65 10.32 2.02 -26.34
N ASP A 66 11.20 1.53 -27.21
CA ASP A 66 11.13 0.22 -27.88
C ASP A 66 12.00 -0.86 -27.22
N ILE A 67 12.65 -0.60 -26.08
CA ILE A 67 13.47 -1.60 -25.37
C ILE A 67 12.67 -2.88 -25.10
N ALA A 68 11.43 -2.77 -24.61
CA ALA A 68 10.59 -3.94 -24.32
C ALA A 68 10.20 -4.74 -25.57
N GLY A 69 10.15 -4.10 -26.75
CA GLY A 69 9.79 -4.76 -28.02
C GLY A 69 10.99 -5.23 -28.85
N ARG A 70 12.22 -4.81 -28.50
CA ARG A 70 13.45 -5.10 -29.24
C ARG A 70 14.60 -5.50 -28.31
N ILE A 71 14.28 -6.23 -27.25
CA ILE A 71 15.25 -6.69 -26.24
C ILE A 71 16.46 -7.37 -26.92
N ASP A 72 16.21 -8.25 -27.89
CA ASP A 72 17.27 -8.96 -28.63
C ASP A 72 18.20 -8.03 -29.43
N TYR A 73 17.69 -6.92 -29.97
CA TYR A 73 18.51 -5.93 -30.68
C TYR A 73 19.49 -5.21 -29.75
N TYR A 74 19.08 -4.97 -28.50
CA TYR A 74 19.92 -4.31 -27.50
C TYR A 74 20.89 -5.27 -26.80
N LEU A 75 20.49 -6.54 -26.63
CA LEU A 75 21.33 -7.56 -26.02
C LEU A 75 22.34 -8.17 -27.00
N TYR A 76 21.93 -8.40 -28.25
CA TYR A 76 22.71 -9.16 -29.24
C TYR A 76 22.96 -8.40 -30.56
N GLY A 77 22.24 -7.32 -30.83
CA GLY A 77 22.45 -6.46 -32.00
C GLY A 77 23.48 -5.34 -31.75
N GLY A 78 23.71 -4.53 -32.79
CA GLY A 78 24.65 -3.39 -32.78
C GLY A 78 24.28 -2.21 -31.88
N GLY A 79 23.22 -2.32 -31.07
CA GLY A 79 22.82 -1.35 -30.06
C GLY A 79 23.56 -1.52 -28.72
N SER A 80 24.36 -2.57 -28.54
CA SER A 80 25.11 -2.78 -27.30
C SER A 80 26.33 -1.85 -27.20
N LYS A 81 26.51 -1.19 -26.06
CA LYS A 81 27.69 -0.35 -25.74
C LYS A 81 29.02 -1.12 -25.88
N TRP A 82 28.95 -2.45 -25.81
CA TRP A 82 30.06 -3.38 -25.92
C TRP A 82 30.43 -3.75 -27.36
N ALA A 83 29.55 -3.53 -28.35
CA ALA A 83 29.86 -3.77 -29.76
C ALA A 83 30.82 -2.72 -30.35
N LYS A 84 30.98 -1.55 -29.71
CA LYS A 84 31.90 -0.48 -30.13
C LYS A 84 33.34 -0.63 -29.61
N LEU A 85 33.64 -1.71 -28.90
CA LEU A 85 34.96 -1.98 -28.30
C LEU A 85 35.77 -3.06 -29.07
N LYS A 86 35.38 -3.37 -30.31
CA LYS A 86 36.10 -4.27 -31.21
C LYS A 86 36.37 -3.55 -32.52
#